data_AF-A0AAV0Y222-F1
#
_entry.id   AF-A0AAV0Y222-F1
#
_cell.length_a   1.000
_cell.length_b   1.000
_cell.length_c   1.000
_cell.angle_alpha   90.00
_cell.angle_beta   90.00
_cell.angle_gamma   90.00
#
_symmetry.space_group_name_H-M   'P 1'
#
loop_
_entity.id
_entity.type
_entity.pdbx_description
1 polymer ?
#
loop_
_entity_poly.entity_id
_entity_poly.type
_entity_poly.pdbx_seq_one_letter_code
_entity_poly.pdbx_strand_id
1 'polypeptide(L)'
;MRVSLATQILNKSEADGLSFYSKHKIPEMQNCDATINFSLVFNVMFDALNAKIPCQGVHLNSKNYEILQRSLKWLDSWESNVISENISESEFLTKSTAEVLRVTINSWKINQDALERFFGTVRMASGANDHPSTPTFLQVYKLLTVYVILKPPKYGNCTVEKTDISNNLIKISDIQNIYTSSETSSLEKLQKKLDGFVNQGEWEFSDIVEHDYSIAPIIDCLKYYVAGYLSHQITKRSSCIKCKSAFTVISNFKPETDLTNIKSRGWLKHPNPYLYSLISAIEDEFMKHVNSNTVFYDIIDGLITQYGSFTFPCTEHKYYVISFTIKYYINMRLRQYTRQSNQEKVKENAKKKNIQILYHLVFRSFKL
;
A
#
# COMPACT_ATOMS: atom_id res chain seq x y z
N MET A 1 -5.75 5.83 -16.70
CA MET A 1 -4.50 6.22 -16.03
C MET A 1 -4.58 5.81 -14.57
N ARG A 2 -3.50 5.28 -13.97
CA ARG A 2 -3.48 4.84 -12.56
C ARG A 2 -2.47 5.66 -11.79
N VAL A 3 -2.93 6.76 -11.17
CA VAL A 3 -2.09 7.63 -10.34
C VAL A 3 -1.46 6.87 -9.18
N SER A 4 -2.17 5.85 -8.65
CA SER A 4 -1.68 5.01 -7.57
C SER A 4 -0.31 4.37 -7.84
N LEU A 5 -0.06 3.91 -9.07
CA LEU A 5 1.22 3.29 -9.43
C LEU A 5 2.34 4.33 -9.45
N ALA A 6 2.09 5.52 -10.01
CA ALA A 6 3.07 6.60 -10.03
C ALA A 6 3.43 7.06 -8.60
N THR A 7 2.42 7.21 -7.74
CA THR A 7 2.64 7.55 -6.33
C THR A 7 3.33 6.45 -5.55
N GLN A 8 3.19 5.18 -5.96
CA GLN A 8 3.90 4.06 -5.33
C GLN A 8 5.38 4.05 -5.70
N ILE A 9 5.74 4.47 -6.92
CA ILE A 9 7.15 4.53 -7.35
C ILE A 9 7.88 5.67 -6.65
N LEU A 10 7.27 6.86 -6.60
CA LEU A 10 7.89 8.07 -6.03
C LEU A 10 7.48 8.26 -4.56
N ASN A 11 7.61 7.21 -3.75
CA ASN A 11 7.30 7.27 -2.34
C ASN A 11 8.54 7.16 -1.45
N LYS A 12 8.35 7.51 -0.18
CA LYS A 12 9.40 7.39 0.84
C LYS A 12 9.85 5.93 1.07
N SER A 13 8.96 4.95 1.00
CA SER A 13 9.29 3.54 1.26
C SER A 13 10.24 2.95 0.20
N GLU A 14 10.09 3.35 -1.07
CA GLU A 14 10.98 2.97 -2.17
C GLU A 14 12.34 3.66 -2.00
N ALA A 15 12.36 4.95 -1.66
CA ALA A 15 13.59 5.68 -1.37
C ALA A 15 14.36 5.06 -0.17
N ASP A 16 13.64 4.69 0.89
CA ASP A 16 14.17 3.99 2.05
C ASP A 16 14.73 2.60 1.66
N GLY A 17 14.06 1.89 0.73
CA GLY A 17 14.54 0.62 0.18
C GLY A 17 15.83 0.76 -0.64
N LEU A 18 15.90 1.76 -1.53
CA LEU A 18 17.11 2.07 -2.28
C LEU A 18 18.28 2.43 -1.36
N SER A 19 18.02 3.25 -0.33
CA SER A 19 19.02 3.61 0.69
C SER A 19 19.52 2.38 1.45
N PHE A 20 18.61 1.48 1.83
CA PHE A 20 18.96 0.21 2.46
C PHE A 20 19.89 -0.64 1.57
N TYR A 21 19.55 -0.81 0.29
CA TYR A 21 20.38 -1.61 -0.62
C TYR A 21 21.74 -0.97 -0.94
N SER A 22 21.77 0.35 -1.09
CA SER A 22 23.02 1.12 -1.23
C SER A 22 23.93 0.94 -0.01
N LYS A 23 23.38 1.03 1.21
CA LYS A 23 24.11 0.80 2.47
C LYS A 23 24.70 -0.61 2.55
N HIS A 24 23.97 -1.62 2.06
CA HIS A 24 24.43 -3.01 2.00
C HIS A 24 25.34 -3.33 0.80
N LYS A 25 25.74 -2.31 0.01
CA LYS A 25 26.71 -2.40 -1.09
C LYS A 25 26.31 -3.40 -2.19
N ILE A 26 25.02 -3.51 -2.50
CA ILE A 26 24.56 -4.29 -3.66
C ILE A 26 25.08 -3.64 -4.95
N PRO A 27 25.82 -4.37 -5.81
CA PRO A 27 26.44 -3.82 -7.03
C PRO A 27 25.45 -3.11 -7.96
N GLU A 28 24.27 -3.69 -8.15
CA GLU A 28 23.23 -3.19 -9.06
C GLU A 28 22.57 -1.88 -8.56
N MET A 29 22.72 -1.56 -7.27
CA MET A 29 22.06 -0.42 -6.63
C MET A 29 23.06 0.67 -6.17
N GLN A 30 24.28 0.66 -6.72
CA GLN A 30 25.26 1.72 -6.48
C GLN A 30 24.85 3.02 -7.20
N ASN A 31 25.24 4.18 -6.64
CA ASN A 31 24.98 5.52 -7.19
C ASN A 31 23.48 5.92 -7.30
N CYS A 32 22.61 5.36 -6.47
CA CYS A 32 21.18 5.73 -6.47
C CYS A 32 20.83 6.97 -5.62
N ASP A 33 21.82 7.68 -5.06
CA ASP A 33 21.60 8.81 -4.15
C ASP A 33 20.79 9.95 -4.78
N ALA A 34 21.04 10.25 -6.06
CA ALA A 34 20.27 11.25 -6.79
C ALA A 34 18.80 10.85 -6.92
N THR A 35 18.52 9.58 -7.22
CA THR A 35 17.16 9.03 -7.32
C THR A 35 16.46 9.00 -5.97
N ILE A 36 17.15 8.62 -4.89
CA ILE A 36 16.63 8.66 -3.52
C ILE A 36 16.21 10.09 -3.17
N ASN A 37 17.10 11.06 -3.39
CA ASN A 37 16.82 12.46 -3.08
C ASN A 37 15.65 13.00 -3.92
N PHE A 38 15.61 12.68 -5.21
CA PHE A 38 14.48 13.05 -6.08
C PHE A 38 13.15 12.49 -5.56
N SER A 39 13.10 11.18 -5.26
CA SER A 39 11.89 10.52 -4.76
C SER A 39 11.43 11.10 -3.42
N LEU A 40 12.36 11.45 -2.53
CA LEU A 40 12.04 12.07 -1.25
C LEU A 40 11.47 13.48 -1.41
N VAL A 41 12.09 14.31 -2.26
CA VAL A 41 11.56 15.65 -2.56
C VAL A 41 10.15 15.55 -3.14
N PHE A 42 9.96 14.66 -4.12
CA PHE A 42 8.66 14.45 -4.75
C PHE A 42 7.60 13.94 -3.76
N ASN A 43 7.91 12.93 -2.95
CA ASN A 43 6.99 12.38 -1.95
C ASN A 43 6.52 13.48 -0.99
N VAL A 44 7.46 14.24 -0.42
CA VAL A 44 7.14 15.26 0.59
C VAL A 44 6.36 16.42 -0.02
N MET A 45 6.69 16.83 -1.25
CA MET A 45 5.91 17.81 -2.01
C MET A 45 4.48 17.30 -2.28
N PHE A 46 4.34 16.07 -2.77
CA PHE A 46 3.05 15.46 -3.09
C PHE A 46 2.16 15.29 -1.86
N ASP A 47 2.74 14.87 -0.73
CA ASP A 47 2.03 14.75 0.56
C ASP A 47 1.56 16.13 1.06
N ALA A 48 2.38 17.16 0.91
CA ALA A 48 2.01 18.53 1.30
C ALA A 48 0.86 19.08 0.44
N LEU A 49 0.87 18.83 -0.88
CA LEU A 49 -0.22 19.20 -1.79
C LEU A 49 -1.52 18.44 -1.52
N ASN A 50 -1.43 17.21 -1.01
CA ASN A 50 -2.58 16.33 -0.76
C ASN A 50 -2.97 16.23 0.73
N ALA A 51 -2.53 17.17 1.57
CA ALA A 51 -2.84 17.17 3.00
C ALA A 51 -4.37 17.29 3.22
N LYS A 52 -4.98 16.23 3.79
CA LYS A 52 -6.44 16.14 3.99
C LYS A 52 -6.91 16.65 5.35
N ILE A 53 -6.04 16.65 6.36
CA ILE A 53 -6.41 17.03 7.72
C ILE A 53 -6.30 18.55 7.86
N PRO A 54 -7.32 19.26 8.36
CA PRO A 54 -7.28 20.72 8.49
C PRO A 54 -6.07 21.25 9.28
N CYS A 55 -5.65 20.57 10.35
CA CYS A 55 -4.47 20.95 11.14
C CYS A 55 -3.14 20.73 10.41
N GLN A 56 -3.14 19.95 9.33
CA GLN A 56 -2.02 19.76 8.41
C GLN A 56 -2.21 20.56 7.12
N GLY A 57 -3.25 21.39 7.03
CA GLY A 57 -3.52 22.20 5.86
C GLY A 57 -2.42 23.23 5.62
N VAL A 58 -2.23 23.61 4.36
CA VAL A 58 -1.26 24.65 3.99
C VAL A 58 -1.80 26.02 4.41
N HIS A 59 -1.09 26.66 5.34
CA HIS A 59 -1.31 28.05 5.76
C HIS A 59 0.05 28.74 5.92
N LEU A 60 0.07 30.08 6.00
CA LEU A 60 1.29 30.84 6.26
C LEU A 60 1.96 30.32 7.54
N ASN A 61 3.26 30.03 7.46
CA ASN A 61 4.09 29.43 8.51
C ASN A 61 3.78 27.96 8.87
N SER A 62 2.97 27.26 8.08
CA SER A 62 2.82 25.81 8.24
C SER A 62 4.04 25.06 7.71
N LYS A 63 4.34 23.90 8.30
CA LYS A 63 5.39 22.99 7.82
C LYS A 63 5.20 22.63 6.34
N ASN A 64 3.96 22.41 5.92
CA ASN A 64 3.64 22.08 4.53
C ASN A 64 3.88 23.27 3.61
N TYR A 65 3.62 24.50 4.05
CA TYR A 65 3.98 25.70 3.29
C TYR A 65 5.49 25.83 3.09
N GLU A 66 6.29 25.61 4.13
CA GLU A 66 7.76 25.61 4.02
C GLU A 66 8.27 24.54 3.04
N ILE A 67 7.67 23.34 3.08
CA ILE A 67 7.95 22.26 2.13
C ILE A 67 7.66 22.69 0.70
N LEU A 68 6.52 23.32 0.44
CA LEU A 68 6.14 23.77 -0.90
C LEU A 68 7.07 24.88 -1.40
N GLN A 69 7.46 25.83 -0.54
CA GLN A 69 8.45 26.86 -0.87
C GLN A 69 9.82 26.26 -1.19
N ARG A 70 10.26 25.25 -0.42
CA ARG A 70 11.50 24.51 -0.72
C ARG A 70 11.39 23.75 -2.05
N SER A 71 10.24 23.18 -2.35
CA SER A 71 9.98 22.44 -3.59
C SER A 71 10.02 23.36 -4.82
N LEU A 72 9.50 24.59 -4.71
CA LEU A 72 9.63 25.61 -5.75
C LEU A 72 11.09 25.99 -6.00
N LYS A 73 11.85 26.30 -4.93
CA LYS A 73 13.28 26.61 -5.06
C LYS A 73 14.07 25.47 -5.69
N TRP A 74 13.71 24.23 -5.36
CA TRP A 74 14.30 23.05 -5.98
C TRP A 74 13.99 22.97 -7.48
N LEU A 75 12.73 23.21 -7.87
CA LEU A 75 12.32 23.23 -9.28
C LEU A 75 13.00 24.38 -10.05
N ASP A 76 13.13 25.56 -9.45
CA ASP A 76 13.86 26.71 -10.01
C ASP A 76 15.34 26.42 -10.21
N SER A 77 15.97 25.78 -9.23
CA SER A 77 17.37 25.37 -9.34
C SER A 77 17.57 24.32 -10.43
N TRP A 78 16.62 23.40 -10.60
CA TRP A 78 16.67 22.38 -11.65
C TRP A 78 16.53 23.01 -13.04
N GLU A 79 15.59 23.94 -13.23
CA GLU A 79 15.41 24.70 -14.48
C GLU A 79 16.63 25.60 -14.77
N SER A 80 17.22 26.23 -13.76
CA SER A 80 18.42 27.07 -13.91
C SER A 80 19.62 26.27 -14.45
N ASN A 81 19.72 24.98 -14.13
CA ASN A 81 20.76 24.11 -14.70
C ASN A 81 20.55 23.84 -16.19
N VAL A 82 19.30 23.83 -16.68
CA VAL A 82 19.01 23.74 -18.12
C VAL A 82 19.44 25.04 -18.81
N ILE A 83 19.07 26.19 -18.23
CA ILE A 83 19.41 27.52 -18.77
C ILE A 83 20.93 27.74 -18.80
N SER A 84 21.65 27.19 -17.82
CA SER A 84 23.12 27.26 -17.74
C SER A 84 23.83 26.21 -18.58
N GLU A 85 23.10 25.42 -19.39
CA GLU A 85 23.61 24.33 -20.24
C GLU A 85 24.32 23.20 -19.46
N ASN A 86 24.07 23.07 -18.16
CA ASN A 86 24.63 21.99 -17.33
C ASN A 86 23.91 20.64 -17.57
N ILE A 87 22.66 20.68 -18.02
CA ILE A 87 21.83 19.52 -18.36
C ILE A 87 21.03 19.81 -19.63
N SER A 88 20.61 18.77 -20.34
CA SER A 88 19.82 18.88 -21.56
C SER A 88 18.35 19.22 -21.29
N GLU A 89 17.66 19.82 -22.26
CA GLU A 89 16.21 20.09 -22.15
C GLU A 89 15.37 18.81 -21.94
N SER A 90 15.82 17.66 -22.46
CA SER A 90 15.18 16.36 -22.26
C SER A 90 15.28 15.82 -20.83
N GLU A 91 16.21 16.35 -20.03
CA GLU A 91 16.40 15.99 -18.62
C GLU A 91 15.59 16.87 -17.67
N PHE A 92 14.74 17.75 -18.21
CA PHE A 92 13.81 18.56 -17.45
C PHE A 92 12.36 18.28 -17.85
N LEU A 93 11.44 18.80 -17.04
CA LEU A 93 10.02 18.78 -17.38
C LEU A 93 9.77 19.59 -18.66
N THR A 94 8.73 19.23 -19.42
CA THR A 94 8.29 20.11 -20.50
C THR A 94 7.85 21.45 -19.92
N LYS A 95 8.02 22.53 -20.69
CA LYS A 95 7.68 23.90 -20.25
C LYS A 95 6.25 23.99 -19.67
N SER A 96 5.28 23.37 -20.34
CA SER A 96 3.89 23.35 -19.89
C SER A 96 3.71 22.59 -18.57
N THR A 97 4.39 21.44 -18.39
CA THR A 97 4.32 20.69 -17.14
C THR A 97 4.98 21.44 -15.99
N ALA A 98 6.12 22.10 -16.22
CA ALA A 98 6.79 22.92 -15.21
C ALA A 98 5.91 24.11 -14.77
N GLU A 99 5.33 24.84 -15.72
CA GLU A 99 4.43 25.97 -15.45
C GLU A 99 3.19 25.53 -14.66
N VAL A 100 2.53 24.43 -15.08
CA VAL A 100 1.36 23.89 -14.36
C VAL A 100 1.74 23.47 -12.95
N LEU A 101 2.88 22.79 -12.77
CA LEU A 101 3.37 22.38 -11.45
C LEU A 101 3.61 23.60 -10.55
N ARG A 102 4.18 24.69 -11.08
CA ARG A 102 4.37 25.96 -10.35
C ARG A 102 3.05 26.56 -9.90
N VAL A 103 2.05 26.60 -10.79
CA VAL A 103 0.71 27.09 -10.44
C VAL A 103 0.08 26.21 -9.36
N THR A 104 0.19 24.88 -9.46
CA THR A 104 -0.32 23.96 -8.45
C THR A 104 0.35 24.17 -7.09
N ILE A 105 1.68 24.31 -7.07
CA ILE A 105 2.43 24.55 -5.82
C ILE A 105 2.11 25.92 -5.22
N ASN A 106 1.88 26.95 -6.03
CA ASN A 106 1.54 28.30 -5.55
C ASN A 106 0.08 28.47 -5.13
N SER A 107 -0.84 27.70 -5.72
CA SER A 107 -2.27 27.76 -5.40
C SER A 107 -2.68 26.85 -4.24
N TRP A 108 -1.75 26.02 -3.75
CA TRP A 108 -1.81 25.17 -2.54
C TRP A 108 -2.91 24.10 -2.55
N LYS A 109 -3.85 24.12 -3.50
CA LYS A 109 -5.08 23.32 -3.39
C LYS A 109 -5.92 23.14 -4.66
N ILE A 110 -5.32 23.22 -5.85
CA ILE A 110 -6.06 22.97 -7.09
C ILE A 110 -5.70 21.59 -7.62
N ASN A 111 -6.57 20.61 -7.37
CA ASN A 111 -6.59 19.36 -8.11
C ASN A 111 -8.00 19.12 -8.69
N GLN A 112 -8.07 18.33 -9.76
CA GLN A 112 -9.33 18.01 -10.44
C GLN A 112 -9.98 16.74 -9.88
N ASP A 113 -9.44 16.16 -8.80
CA ASP A 113 -9.90 14.91 -8.19
C ASP A 113 -11.38 14.95 -7.79
N ALA A 114 -11.88 16.10 -7.34
CA ALA A 114 -13.30 16.24 -7.00
C ALA A 114 -14.19 16.08 -8.24
N LEU A 115 -13.77 16.64 -9.37
CA LEU A 115 -14.47 16.55 -10.65
C LEU A 115 -14.35 15.13 -11.24
N GLU A 116 -13.17 14.51 -11.17
CA GLU A 116 -12.98 13.13 -11.63
C GLU A 116 -13.81 12.13 -10.80
N ARG A 117 -13.85 12.31 -9.48
CA ARG A 117 -14.73 11.53 -8.60
C ARG A 117 -16.19 11.70 -8.98
N PHE A 118 -16.63 12.92 -9.29
CA PHE A 118 -17.98 13.18 -9.78
C PHE A 118 -18.28 12.43 -11.08
N PHE A 119 -17.38 12.46 -12.06
CA PHE A 119 -17.54 11.66 -13.29
C PHE A 119 -17.61 10.16 -13.00
N GLY A 120 -16.81 9.66 -12.05
CA GLY A 120 -16.92 8.29 -11.56
C GLY A 120 -18.30 7.99 -10.97
N THR A 121 -18.85 8.89 -10.16
CA THR A 121 -20.22 8.76 -9.61
C THR A 121 -21.27 8.71 -10.71
N VAL A 122 -21.16 9.55 -11.75
CA VAL A 122 -22.11 9.55 -12.88
C VAL A 122 -22.05 8.23 -13.65
N ARG A 123 -20.85 7.69 -13.91
CA ARG A 123 -20.68 6.38 -14.56
C ARG A 123 -21.29 5.26 -13.73
N MET A 124 -20.98 5.21 -12.43
CA MET A 124 -21.57 4.21 -11.52
C MET A 124 -23.10 4.31 -11.46
N ALA A 125 -23.66 5.52 -11.43
CA ALA A 125 -25.10 5.74 -11.44
C ALA A 125 -25.77 5.32 -12.76
N SER A 126 -25.00 5.22 -13.85
CA SER A 126 -25.46 4.75 -15.16
C SER A 126 -25.39 3.22 -15.31
N GLY A 127 -24.97 2.49 -14.27
CA GLY A 127 -24.93 1.03 -14.23
C GLY A 127 -23.98 0.45 -15.29
N ALA A 128 -24.49 -0.41 -16.17
CA ALA A 128 -23.71 -1.02 -17.25
C ALA A 128 -23.37 -0.04 -18.40
N ASN A 129 -23.89 1.18 -18.38
CA ASN A 129 -23.61 2.20 -19.38
C ASN A 129 -22.47 3.13 -18.90
N ASP A 130 -21.23 2.62 -18.96
CA ASP A 130 -20.02 3.35 -18.53
C ASP A 130 -19.69 4.59 -19.39
N HIS A 131 -20.34 4.74 -20.54
CA HIS A 131 -20.16 5.85 -21.48
C HIS A 131 -21.51 6.49 -21.83
N PRO A 132 -22.15 7.17 -20.87
CA PRO A 132 -23.46 7.76 -21.10
C PRO A 132 -23.39 8.82 -22.22
N SER A 133 -24.41 8.84 -23.08
CA SER A 133 -24.59 9.92 -24.05
C SER A 133 -24.91 11.23 -23.34
N THR A 134 -24.73 12.37 -24.01
CA THR A 134 -24.97 13.71 -23.42
C THR A 134 -26.36 13.84 -22.79
N PRO A 135 -27.47 13.37 -23.39
CA PRO A 135 -28.79 13.40 -22.75
C PRO A 135 -28.85 12.57 -21.46
N THR A 136 -28.26 11.36 -21.45
CA THR A 136 -28.22 10.49 -20.28
C THR A 136 -27.37 11.10 -19.17
N PHE A 137 -26.21 11.66 -19.51
CA PHE A 137 -25.36 12.39 -18.55
C PHE A 137 -26.13 13.54 -17.90
N LEU A 138 -26.87 14.34 -18.69
CA LEU A 138 -27.66 15.45 -18.17
C LEU A 138 -28.78 14.98 -17.22
N GLN A 139 -29.44 13.87 -17.54
CA GLN A 139 -30.47 13.27 -16.68
C GLN A 139 -29.87 12.81 -15.35
N VAL A 140 -28.75 12.07 -15.38
CA VAL A 140 -28.06 11.58 -14.18
C VAL A 140 -27.51 12.74 -13.34
N TYR A 141 -26.94 13.76 -13.98
CA TYR A 141 -26.50 15.00 -13.31
C TYR A 141 -27.65 15.66 -12.53
N LYS A 142 -28.81 15.84 -13.18
CA LYS A 142 -30.02 16.41 -12.55
C LYS A 142 -30.47 15.54 -11.36
N LEU A 143 -30.52 14.22 -11.53
CA LEU A 143 -30.91 13.29 -10.49
C LEU A 143 -29.98 13.33 -9.28
N LEU A 144 -28.66 13.31 -9.50
CA LEU A 144 -27.66 13.39 -8.42
C LEU A 144 -27.72 14.73 -7.68
N THR A 145 -27.99 15.83 -8.41
CA THR A 145 -28.16 17.16 -7.81
C THR A 145 -29.37 17.19 -6.87
N VAL A 146 -30.51 16.65 -7.34
CA VAL A 146 -31.73 16.55 -6.52
C VAL A 146 -31.50 15.61 -5.33
N TYR A 147 -30.78 14.51 -5.51
CA TYR A 147 -30.47 13.56 -4.43
C TYR A 147 -29.69 14.20 -3.28
N VAL A 148 -28.69 15.04 -3.57
CA VAL A 148 -27.91 15.75 -2.55
C VAL A 148 -28.78 16.70 -1.72
N ILE A 149 -29.78 17.33 -2.36
CA ILE A 149 -30.74 18.24 -1.69
C ILE A 149 -31.69 17.44 -0.79
N LEU A 150 -32.20 16.31 -1.27
CA LEU A 150 -33.17 15.48 -0.55
C LEU A 150 -32.57 14.70 0.61
N LYS A 151 -31.31 14.32 0.49
CA LYS A 151 -30.58 13.55 1.50
C LYS A 151 -29.22 14.19 1.74
N PRO A 152 -29.14 15.18 2.66
CA PRO A 152 -27.88 15.80 2.98
C PRO A 152 -26.88 14.74 3.49
N PRO A 153 -25.57 14.93 3.23
CA PRO A 153 -24.54 13.99 3.66
C PRO A 153 -24.55 13.86 5.18
N LYS A 154 -24.58 12.61 5.69
CA LYS A 154 -24.58 12.33 7.14
C LYS A 154 -23.34 12.86 7.88
N TYR A 155 -22.25 13.12 7.16
CA TYR A 155 -21.00 13.65 7.70
C TYR A 155 -20.43 14.71 6.75
N GLY A 156 -20.56 15.97 7.14
CA GLY A 156 -19.88 17.13 6.55
C GLY A 156 -19.67 18.17 7.64
N ASN A 157 -18.60 18.96 7.56
CA ASN A 157 -18.28 20.03 8.53
C ASN A 157 -19.24 21.24 8.42
N CYS A 158 -20.51 21.01 8.13
CA CYS A 158 -21.55 22.02 8.23
C CYS A 158 -22.21 21.82 9.60
N THR A 159 -22.00 22.75 10.52
CA THR A 159 -22.80 22.83 11.75
C THR A 159 -24.25 23.00 11.34
N VAL A 160 -25.03 21.93 11.45
CA VAL A 160 -26.48 22.01 11.30
C VAL A 160 -26.99 22.84 12.48
N GLU A 161 -27.40 24.08 12.22
CA GLU A 161 -28.17 24.85 13.19
C GLU A 161 -29.43 24.05 13.52
N LYS A 162 -29.56 23.63 14.78
CA LYS A 162 -30.61 22.70 15.25
C LYS A 162 -32.02 23.29 15.16
N THR A 163 -32.16 24.55 14.75
CA THR A 163 -33.43 25.27 14.64
C THR A 163 -34.13 25.08 13.29
N ASP A 164 -33.46 24.62 12.24
CA ASP A 164 -34.05 24.54 10.89
C ASP A 164 -34.16 23.12 10.29
N ILE A 165 -34.11 22.08 11.14
CA ILE A 165 -34.30 20.68 10.69
C ILE A 165 -35.74 20.45 10.17
N SER A 166 -36.68 21.37 10.41
CA SER A 166 -38.07 21.27 9.98
C SER A 166 -38.34 21.74 8.54
N ASN A 167 -37.41 22.43 7.89
CA ASN A 167 -37.63 23.01 6.55
C ASN A 167 -36.64 22.45 5.51
N ASN A 168 -36.64 21.14 5.32
CA ASN A 168 -36.24 20.62 4.01
C ASN A 168 -37.19 21.24 2.96
N LEU A 169 -36.64 22.02 2.02
CA LEU A 169 -37.39 22.70 0.95
C LEU A 169 -38.21 21.74 0.07
N ILE A 170 -37.89 20.44 0.11
CA ILE A 170 -38.61 19.37 -0.58
C ILE A 170 -38.75 18.20 0.41
N LYS A 171 -39.98 17.77 0.70
CA LYS A 171 -40.24 16.63 1.59
C LYS A 171 -40.39 15.35 0.79
N ILE A 172 -40.03 14.22 1.40
CA ILE A 172 -40.19 12.89 0.79
C ILE A 172 -41.68 12.61 0.49
N SER A 173 -42.61 13.16 1.28
CA SER A 173 -44.05 13.14 1.02
C SER A 173 -44.41 13.75 -0.35
N ASP A 174 -43.69 14.80 -0.76
CA ASP A 174 -43.97 15.54 -1.99
C ASP A 174 -43.57 14.72 -3.23
N ILE A 175 -42.61 13.81 -3.07
CA ILE A 175 -42.10 12.91 -4.13
C ILE A 175 -42.86 11.58 -4.12
N GLN A 176 -43.23 11.06 -2.95
CA GLN A 176 -44.02 9.84 -2.79
C GLN A 176 -45.41 9.96 -3.42
N ASN A 177 -45.99 11.16 -3.42
CA ASN A 177 -47.27 11.43 -4.09
C ASN A 177 -47.20 11.40 -5.63
N ILE A 178 -46.00 11.39 -6.22
CA ILE A 178 -45.80 11.41 -7.67
C ILE A 178 -45.58 10.00 -8.25
N TYR A 179 -45.09 9.03 -7.45
CA TYR A 179 -44.57 7.75 -7.96
C TYR A 179 -45.08 6.50 -7.24
N THR A 180 -46.30 6.49 -6.73
CA THR A 180 -46.86 5.31 -6.05
C THR A 180 -47.01 4.11 -7.00
N SER A 181 -45.98 3.24 -7.09
CA SER A 181 -46.12 1.78 -7.18
C SER A 181 -44.81 1.00 -7.01
N SER A 182 -44.88 0.04 -6.08
CA SER A 182 -44.13 -1.22 -5.97
C SER A 182 -42.76 -1.27 -5.26
N GLU A 183 -42.60 -2.38 -4.54
CA GLU A 183 -41.79 -2.62 -3.33
C GLU A 183 -40.33 -3.01 -3.59
N THR A 184 -39.47 -2.76 -2.59
CA THR A 184 -38.06 -3.19 -2.53
C THR A 184 -37.92 -4.69 -2.21
N SER A 185 -37.22 -5.41 -3.07
CA SER A 185 -37.11 -6.88 -3.10
C SER A 185 -35.97 -7.45 -2.26
N SER A 186 -36.05 -8.77 -2.05
CA SER A 186 -35.15 -9.71 -1.35
C SER A 186 -33.64 -9.60 -1.63
N LEU A 187 -33.21 -8.74 -2.57
CA LEU A 187 -31.82 -8.47 -2.95
C LEU A 187 -31.01 -7.80 -1.82
N GLU A 188 -31.59 -6.86 -1.07
CA GLU A 188 -30.88 -6.17 0.01
C GLU A 188 -30.56 -7.09 1.20
N LYS A 189 -31.37 -8.14 1.41
CA LYS A 189 -31.13 -9.16 2.44
C LYS A 189 -30.01 -10.13 2.06
N LEU A 190 -29.84 -10.41 0.77
CA LEU A 190 -28.74 -11.24 0.25
C LEU A 190 -27.41 -10.50 0.27
N GLN A 191 -27.41 -9.22 -0.05
CA GLN A 191 -26.20 -8.39 -0.04
C GLN A 191 -25.59 -8.29 1.37
N LYS A 192 -26.43 -8.05 2.39
CA LYS A 192 -25.99 -8.05 3.80
C LYS A 192 -25.46 -9.40 4.30
N LYS A 193 -25.93 -10.53 3.75
CA LYS A 193 -25.39 -11.86 4.08
C LYS A 193 -24.03 -12.09 3.41
N LEU A 194 -23.87 -11.66 2.16
CA LEU A 194 -22.61 -11.79 1.41
C LEU A 194 -21.50 -10.90 2.00
N ASP A 195 -21.83 -9.66 2.40
CA ASP A 195 -20.88 -8.73 3.04
C ASP A 195 -20.37 -9.24 4.40
N GLY A 196 -21.13 -10.12 5.07
CA GLY A 196 -20.72 -10.76 6.33
C GLY A 196 -19.68 -11.88 6.16
N PHE A 197 -19.62 -12.51 4.99
CA PHE A 197 -18.70 -13.63 4.72
C PHE A 197 -17.35 -13.18 4.13
N VAL A 198 -17.29 -11.99 3.53
CA VAL A 198 -16.05 -11.46 2.91
C VAL A 198 -15.10 -10.86 3.95
N ASN A 199 -15.57 -10.49 5.14
CA ASN A 199 -14.81 -9.73 6.14
C ASN A 199 -14.12 -10.55 7.24
N GLN A 200 -13.97 -11.88 7.11
CA GLN A 200 -13.21 -12.70 8.06
C GLN A 200 -11.86 -13.12 7.48
N GLY A 201 -10.92 -12.16 7.46
CA GLY A 201 -9.50 -12.44 7.22
C GLY A 201 -8.85 -11.45 6.26
N GLU A 202 -8.93 -10.16 6.57
CA GLU A 202 -8.06 -9.16 5.93
C GLU A 202 -6.60 -9.56 6.14
N TRP A 203 -5.99 -10.03 5.06
CA TRP A 203 -4.59 -10.41 4.95
C TRP A 203 -3.89 -9.28 4.19
N GLU A 204 -3.23 -8.36 4.90
CA GLU A 204 -2.50 -7.24 4.28
C GLU A 204 -0.99 -7.44 4.21
N PHE A 205 -0.47 -8.62 4.56
CA PHE A 205 0.97 -8.92 4.48
C PHE A 205 1.30 -9.78 3.25
N SER A 206 0.70 -9.46 2.11
CA SER A 206 1.05 -10.04 0.80
C SER A 206 1.99 -9.16 -0.02
N ASP A 207 2.20 -7.91 0.40
CA ASP A 207 2.77 -6.87 -0.46
C ASP A 207 4.23 -6.53 -0.12
N ILE A 208 4.88 -7.31 0.75
CA ILE A 208 6.26 -7.04 1.13
C ILE A 208 7.13 -8.27 0.85
N VAL A 209 7.99 -8.07 -0.17
CA VAL A 209 9.26 -8.74 -0.51
C VAL A 209 9.20 -9.76 -1.67
N GLU A 210 9.19 -9.23 -2.89
CA GLU A 210 9.85 -9.87 -4.05
C GLU A 210 11.34 -9.52 -3.98
N HIS A 211 12.15 -10.30 -3.25
CA HIS A 211 13.61 -10.14 -3.27
C HIS A 211 14.32 -11.46 -3.48
N ASP A 212 15.49 -11.37 -4.13
CA ASP A 212 16.44 -12.45 -4.30
C ASP A 212 17.15 -12.69 -2.96
N TYR A 213 16.96 -13.89 -2.39
CA TYR A 213 17.43 -14.27 -1.06
C TYR A 213 18.94 -14.64 -1.05
N SER A 214 19.72 -14.11 -1.98
CA SER A 214 21.10 -14.52 -2.22
C SER A 214 22.12 -13.85 -1.29
N ILE A 215 21.71 -12.86 -0.48
CA ILE A 215 22.61 -12.08 0.39
C ILE A 215 22.23 -12.28 1.87
N ALA A 216 23.05 -13.04 2.61
CA ALA A 216 22.81 -13.41 4.00
C ALA A 216 22.46 -12.23 4.95
N PRO A 217 23.14 -11.05 4.89
CA PRO A 217 22.78 -9.89 5.72
C PRO A 217 21.35 -9.36 5.54
N ILE A 218 20.77 -9.52 4.35
CA ILE A 218 19.44 -8.97 4.02
C ILE A 218 18.34 -9.90 4.53
N ILE A 219 18.57 -11.22 4.44
CA ILE A 219 17.66 -12.23 4.95
C ILE A 219 17.43 -12.03 6.45
N ASP A 220 18.49 -11.76 7.20
CA ASP A 220 18.40 -11.52 8.65
C ASP A 220 17.59 -10.26 8.97
N CYS A 221 17.76 -9.18 8.18
CA CYS A 221 16.93 -7.98 8.30
C CYS A 221 15.44 -8.24 8.02
N LEU A 222 15.14 -9.09 7.04
CA LEU A 222 13.78 -9.49 6.69
C LEU A 222 13.15 -10.38 7.76
N LYS A 223 13.89 -11.38 8.24
CA LYS A 223 13.50 -12.24 9.37
C LYS A 223 13.13 -11.37 10.57
N TYR A 224 13.95 -10.36 10.88
CA TYR A 224 13.73 -9.44 11.99
C TYR A 224 12.50 -8.55 11.79
N TYR A 225 12.28 -8.03 10.58
CA TYR A 225 11.10 -7.24 10.24
C TYR A 225 9.80 -8.04 10.39
N VAL A 226 9.76 -9.27 9.86
CA VAL A 226 8.60 -10.17 9.99
C VAL A 226 8.35 -10.54 11.45
N ALA A 227 9.42 -10.78 12.22
CA ALA A 227 9.33 -11.03 13.65
C ALA A 227 8.70 -9.85 14.43
N GLY A 228 9.01 -8.61 14.05
CA GLY A 228 8.38 -7.42 14.60
C GLY A 228 6.87 -7.35 14.31
N TYR A 229 6.47 -7.70 13.09
CA TYR A 229 5.05 -7.77 12.72
C TYR A 229 4.30 -8.87 13.50
N LEU A 230 4.89 -10.06 13.62
CA LEU A 230 4.34 -11.15 14.43
C LEU A 230 4.20 -10.76 15.90
N SER A 231 5.18 -10.08 16.47
CA SER A 231 5.10 -9.50 17.82
C SER A 231 3.90 -8.57 17.95
N HIS A 232 3.66 -7.69 16.98
CA HIS A 232 2.47 -6.83 16.97
C HIS A 232 1.16 -7.64 16.98
N GLN A 233 1.04 -8.64 16.10
CA GLN A 233 -0.16 -9.49 15.99
C GLN A 233 -0.45 -10.27 17.27
N ILE A 234 0.57 -10.89 17.87
CA ILE A 234 0.42 -11.64 19.12
C ILE A 234 0.05 -10.71 20.27
N THR A 235 0.68 -9.53 20.36
CA THR A 235 0.36 -8.54 21.41
C THR A 235 -1.11 -8.08 21.32
N LYS A 236 -1.62 -7.88 20.10
CA LYS A 236 -3.01 -7.44 19.85
C LYS A 236 -4.03 -8.48 20.29
N ARG A 237 -3.69 -9.77 20.19
CA ARG A 237 -4.58 -10.90 20.50
C ARG A 237 -4.45 -11.43 21.93
N SER A 238 -3.31 -11.21 22.59
CA SER A 238 -3.09 -11.71 23.95
C SER A 238 -3.67 -10.75 25.01
N SER A 239 -4.31 -11.29 26.04
CA SER A 239 -4.68 -10.56 27.25
C SER A 239 -3.59 -10.60 28.34
N CYS A 240 -2.61 -11.50 28.22
CA CYS A 240 -1.58 -11.74 29.24
C CYS A 240 -0.47 -10.67 29.25
N ILE A 241 -0.29 -10.00 30.39
CA ILE A 241 0.71 -8.93 30.60
C ILE A 241 2.16 -9.44 30.45
N LYS A 242 2.45 -10.66 30.97
CA LYS A 242 3.78 -11.30 30.83
C LYS A 242 4.10 -11.60 29.37
N CYS A 243 3.12 -12.04 28.58
CA CYS A 243 3.30 -12.23 27.14
C CYS A 243 3.53 -10.91 26.43
N LYS A 244 2.72 -9.87 26.68
CA LYS A 244 2.86 -8.55 26.04
C LYS A 244 4.24 -7.93 26.27
N SER A 245 4.74 -7.98 27.51
CA SER A 245 6.06 -7.48 27.86
C SER A 245 7.20 -8.33 27.29
N ALA A 246 6.97 -9.64 27.13
CA ALA A 246 7.96 -10.54 26.57
C ALA A 246 8.22 -10.32 25.07
N PHE A 247 7.25 -9.86 24.28
CA PHE A 247 7.38 -9.81 22.81
C PHE A 247 8.00 -8.54 22.24
N THR A 248 8.21 -7.50 23.05
CA THR A 248 8.68 -6.21 22.54
C THR A 248 9.89 -5.71 23.30
N VAL A 249 10.91 -5.30 22.55
CA VAL A 249 12.03 -4.50 23.06
C VAL A 249 11.78 -3.04 22.67
N ILE A 250 12.21 -2.09 23.51
CA ILE A 250 11.99 -0.65 23.30
C ILE A 250 12.74 -0.17 22.05
N SER A 251 13.98 -0.61 21.85
CA SER A 251 14.80 -0.33 20.67
C SER A 251 15.96 -1.31 20.60
N ASN A 252 16.50 -1.53 19.41
CA ASN A 252 17.68 -2.37 19.21
C ASN A 252 18.44 -1.88 17.97
N PHE A 253 19.77 -1.85 18.04
CA PHE A 253 20.67 -1.27 17.01
C PHE A 253 21.59 -2.30 16.36
N LYS A 254 21.22 -3.59 16.40
CA LYS A 254 22.00 -4.62 15.73
C LYS A 254 21.82 -4.55 14.21
N PRO A 255 22.74 -5.09 13.40
CA PRO A 255 22.66 -5.03 11.93
C PRO A 255 21.32 -5.53 11.37
N GLU A 256 20.76 -6.59 11.97
CA GLU A 256 19.49 -7.20 11.56
C GLU A 256 18.28 -6.27 11.78
N THR A 257 18.46 -5.18 12.52
CA THR A 257 17.38 -4.21 12.81
C THR A 257 17.31 -3.09 11.78
N ASP A 258 18.27 -2.99 10.87
CA ASP A 258 18.43 -1.86 9.95
C ASP A 258 17.17 -1.58 9.13
N LEU A 259 16.56 -2.61 8.55
CA LEU A 259 15.33 -2.46 7.76
C LEU A 259 14.16 -1.94 8.60
N THR A 260 13.99 -2.48 9.81
CA THR A 260 12.94 -2.04 10.74
C THR A 260 13.16 -0.61 11.17
N ASN A 261 14.40 -0.22 11.46
CA ASN A 261 14.76 1.14 11.87
C ASN A 261 14.50 2.15 10.74
N ILE A 262 14.90 1.82 9.51
CA ILE A 262 14.71 2.67 8.34
C ILE A 262 13.22 2.87 8.04
N LYS A 263 12.40 1.80 8.08
CA LYS A 263 10.95 1.89 7.80
C LYS A 263 10.12 2.40 8.97
N SER A 264 10.67 2.43 10.19
CA SER A 264 9.90 2.81 11.38
C SER A 264 9.55 4.29 11.36
N ARG A 265 8.25 4.57 11.53
CA ARG A 265 7.74 5.92 11.85
C ARG A 265 7.50 6.09 13.36
N GLY A 266 8.16 5.27 14.19
CA GLY A 266 8.02 5.24 15.65
C GLY A 266 7.02 4.21 16.19
N TRP A 267 6.34 3.45 15.32
CA TRP A 267 5.28 2.51 15.70
C TRP A 267 5.62 1.04 15.44
N LEU A 268 6.69 0.76 14.69
CA LEU A 268 7.13 -0.61 14.43
C LEU A 268 7.72 -1.22 15.71
N LYS A 269 7.40 -2.48 15.96
CA LYS A 269 7.83 -3.20 17.16
C LYS A 269 9.11 -3.97 16.88
N HIS A 270 10.05 -3.85 17.80
CA HIS A 270 11.24 -4.69 17.82
C HIS A 270 10.93 -6.01 18.53
N PRO A 271 11.05 -7.16 17.85
CA PRO A 271 10.83 -8.46 18.46
C PRO A 271 11.88 -8.72 19.55
N ASN A 272 11.51 -9.52 20.54
CA ASN A 272 12.50 -10.03 21.48
C ASN A 272 13.47 -11.02 20.78
N PRO A 273 14.67 -11.24 21.35
CA PRO A 273 15.65 -12.16 20.75
C PRO A 273 15.13 -13.58 20.56
N TYR A 274 14.26 -14.04 21.46
CA TYR A 274 13.66 -15.37 21.41
C TYR A 274 12.73 -15.59 20.20
N LEU A 275 11.85 -14.64 19.91
CA LEU A 275 10.95 -14.71 18.77
C LEU A 275 11.74 -14.63 17.46
N TYR A 276 12.80 -13.81 17.43
CA TYR A 276 13.71 -13.75 16.30
C TYR A 276 14.45 -15.08 16.07
N SER A 277 14.98 -15.71 17.12
CA SER A 277 15.63 -17.02 16.98
C SER A 277 14.66 -18.11 16.55
N LEU A 278 13.42 -18.10 17.05
CA LEU A 278 12.38 -19.04 16.62
C LEU A 278 12.04 -18.87 15.13
N ILE A 279 11.86 -17.63 14.67
CA ILE A 279 11.58 -17.33 13.26
C ILE A 279 12.76 -17.71 12.36
N SER A 280 13.99 -17.46 12.82
CA SER A 280 15.20 -17.85 12.09
C SER A 280 15.25 -19.37 11.90
N ALA A 281 15.01 -20.14 12.98
CA ALA A 281 14.96 -21.60 12.90
C ALA A 281 13.83 -22.11 11.97
N ILE A 282 12.64 -21.49 12.02
CA ILE A 282 11.53 -21.87 11.14
C ILE A 282 11.89 -21.58 9.67
N GLU A 283 12.50 -20.43 9.36
CA GLU A 283 12.90 -20.11 7.98
C GLU A 283 13.99 -21.05 7.47
N ASP A 284 14.97 -21.40 8.31
CA ASP A 284 16.06 -22.29 7.93
C ASP A 284 15.53 -23.71 7.62
N GLU A 285 14.57 -24.22 8.41
CA GLU A 285 13.88 -25.49 8.10
C GLU A 285 12.95 -25.36 6.87
N PHE A 286 12.26 -24.21 6.73
CA PHE A 286 11.41 -23.96 5.57
C PHE A 286 12.22 -24.04 4.27
N MET A 287 13.39 -23.40 4.20
CA MET A 287 14.24 -23.41 3.01
C MET A 287 14.76 -24.81 2.64
N LYS A 288 14.97 -25.70 3.61
CA LYS A 288 15.37 -27.10 3.35
C LYS A 288 14.22 -27.92 2.75
N HIS A 289 13.00 -27.67 3.20
CA HIS A 289 11.85 -28.53 2.92
C HIS A 289 10.81 -27.92 1.96
N VAL A 290 11.01 -26.70 1.45
CA VAL A 290 10.01 -25.98 0.62
C VAL A 290 9.55 -26.74 -0.62
N ASN A 291 10.40 -27.62 -1.16
CA ASN A 291 10.10 -28.43 -2.35
C ASN A 291 9.53 -29.83 -2.04
N SER A 292 9.38 -30.19 -0.76
CA SER A 292 8.81 -31.49 -0.40
C SER A 292 7.29 -31.48 -0.54
N ASN A 293 6.68 -32.66 -0.66
CA ASN A 293 5.21 -32.79 -0.68
C ASN A 293 4.61 -32.68 0.74
N THR A 294 5.45 -32.81 1.77
CA THR A 294 5.07 -32.84 3.19
C THR A 294 5.69 -31.68 3.97
N VAL A 295 5.92 -30.53 3.32
CA VAL A 295 6.63 -29.35 3.85
C VAL A 295 6.30 -29.03 5.30
N PHE A 296 5.02 -29.01 5.65
CA PHE A 296 4.58 -28.66 7.01
C PHE A 296 5.07 -29.67 8.06
N TYR A 297 4.99 -30.97 7.78
CA TYR A 297 5.41 -32.01 8.71
C TYR A 297 6.92 -32.07 8.84
N ASP A 298 7.64 -31.97 7.72
CA ASP A 298 9.10 -32.01 7.71
C ASP A 298 9.70 -30.84 8.50
N ILE A 299 9.13 -29.64 8.38
CA ILE A 299 9.54 -28.46 9.19
C ILE A 299 9.28 -28.71 10.67
N ILE A 300 8.12 -29.28 11.03
CA ILE A 300 7.79 -29.56 12.43
C ILE A 300 8.76 -30.58 13.02
N ASP A 301 9.07 -31.66 12.29
CA ASP A 301 10.03 -32.68 12.72
C ASP A 301 11.43 -32.08 12.92
N GLY A 302 11.89 -31.24 11.97
CA GLY A 302 13.14 -30.48 12.11
C GLY A 302 13.15 -29.59 13.35
N LEU A 303 12.07 -28.87 13.63
CA LEU A 303 11.96 -28.00 14.81
C LEU A 303 11.85 -28.77 16.13
N ILE A 304 11.28 -29.98 16.14
CA ILE A 304 11.19 -30.83 17.33
C ILE A 304 12.60 -31.21 17.81
N THR A 305 13.54 -31.47 16.90
CA THR A 305 14.94 -31.75 17.28
C THR A 305 15.64 -30.56 17.95
N GLN A 306 15.15 -29.35 17.70
CA GLN A 306 15.68 -28.09 18.25
C GLN A 306 14.87 -27.57 19.45
N TYR A 307 13.82 -28.29 19.87
CA TYR A 307 12.81 -27.82 20.82
C TYR A 307 13.38 -27.37 22.17
N GLY A 308 14.46 -28.03 22.62
CA GLY A 308 15.15 -27.71 23.87
C GLY A 308 15.77 -26.31 23.94
N SER A 309 16.07 -25.69 22.79
CA SER A 309 16.65 -24.34 22.73
C SER A 309 15.62 -23.22 22.91
N PHE A 310 14.32 -23.53 22.87
CA PHE A 310 13.28 -22.51 22.87
C PHE A 310 12.74 -22.19 24.27
N THR A 311 13.23 -21.10 24.87
CA THR A 311 12.77 -20.56 26.17
C THR A 311 11.82 -19.36 26.04
N PHE A 312 10.57 -19.50 26.47
CA PHE A 312 9.62 -18.37 26.57
C PHE A 312 9.31 -18.04 28.04
N PRO A 313 9.33 -16.77 28.47
CA PRO A 313 9.18 -16.37 29.87
C PRO A 313 7.78 -16.65 30.47
N CYS A 314 6.73 -16.83 29.67
CA CYS A 314 5.42 -17.23 30.18
C CYS A 314 5.20 -18.73 30.01
N THR A 315 5.19 -19.47 31.12
CA THR A 315 4.99 -20.93 31.15
C THR A 315 3.58 -21.34 30.69
N GLU A 316 2.54 -20.58 31.05
CA GLU A 316 1.14 -20.87 30.70
C GLU A 316 0.87 -20.82 29.20
N HIS A 317 1.41 -19.82 28.50
CA HIS A 317 1.12 -19.58 27.08
C HIS A 317 2.25 -20.03 26.15
N LYS A 318 3.34 -20.60 26.69
CA LYS A 318 4.53 -21.03 25.92
C LYS A 318 4.15 -21.88 24.71
N TYR A 319 3.41 -22.96 24.92
CA TYR A 319 3.05 -23.91 23.86
C TYR A 319 2.12 -23.28 22.82
N TYR A 320 1.15 -22.49 23.27
CA TYR A 320 0.23 -21.79 22.38
C TYR A 320 0.96 -20.78 21.49
N VAL A 321 1.84 -19.97 22.06
CA VAL A 321 2.63 -18.97 21.34
C VAL A 321 3.52 -19.64 20.28
N ILE A 322 4.26 -20.67 20.66
CA ILE A 322 5.19 -21.35 19.76
C ILE A 322 4.41 -21.99 18.59
N SER A 323 3.37 -22.77 18.89
CA SER A 323 2.54 -23.41 17.86
C SER A 323 1.85 -22.40 16.94
N PHE A 324 1.32 -21.31 17.50
CA PHE A 324 0.75 -20.21 16.72
C PHE A 324 1.78 -19.56 15.80
N THR A 325 2.98 -19.26 16.31
CA THR A 325 4.06 -18.63 15.54
C THR A 325 4.49 -19.52 14.38
N ILE A 326 4.76 -20.80 14.64
CA ILE A 326 5.16 -21.77 13.62
C ILE A 326 4.09 -21.87 12.54
N LYS A 327 2.83 -22.13 12.92
CA LYS A 327 1.72 -22.25 11.97
C LYS A 327 1.52 -20.97 11.17
N TYR A 328 1.59 -19.81 11.80
CA TYR A 328 1.40 -18.53 11.14
C TYR A 328 2.52 -18.28 10.11
N TYR A 329 3.77 -18.46 10.52
CA TYR A 329 4.94 -18.20 9.69
C TYR A 329 5.01 -19.13 8.49
N ILE A 330 4.82 -20.45 8.67
CA ILE A 330 4.82 -21.42 7.57
C ILE A 330 3.72 -21.09 6.55
N ASN A 331 2.50 -20.80 7.01
CA ASN A 331 1.40 -20.44 6.12
C ASN A 331 1.70 -19.16 5.31
N MET A 332 2.31 -18.17 5.95
CA MET A 332 2.73 -16.94 5.27
C MET A 332 3.80 -17.23 4.22
N ARG A 333 4.85 -17.98 4.54
CA ARG A 333 5.94 -18.32 3.62
C ARG A 333 5.48 -19.20 2.46
N LEU A 334 4.64 -20.20 2.69
CA LEU A 334 4.07 -21.03 1.63
C LEU A 334 3.27 -20.19 0.60
N ARG A 335 2.49 -19.22 1.08
CA ARG A 335 1.75 -18.30 0.20
C ARG A 335 2.70 -17.43 -0.62
N GLN A 336 3.72 -16.87 0.02
CA GLN A 336 4.74 -16.06 -0.66
C GLN A 336 5.49 -16.87 -1.72
N TYR A 337 5.97 -18.08 -1.36
CA TYR A 337 6.65 -18.99 -2.27
C TYR A 337 5.78 -19.38 -3.46
N THR A 338 4.52 -19.73 -3.21
CA THR A 338 3.56 -20.08 -4.27
C THR A 338 3.34 -18.90 -5.22
N ARG A 339 3.19 -17.68 -4.68
CA ARG A 339 3.04 -16.46 -5.48
C ARG A 339 4.26 -16.21 -6.36
N GLN A 340 5.47 -16.29 -5.79
CA GLN A 340 6.73 -16.11 -6.51
C GLN A 340 6.88 -17.15 -7.63
N SER A 341 6.70 -18.44 -7.31
CA SER A 341 6.77 -19.52 -8.31
C SER A 341 5.74 -19.35 -9.44
N ASN A 342 4.53 -18.89 -9.12
CA ASN A 342 3.51 -18.61 -10.15
C ASN A 342 3.91 -17.43 -11.06
N GLN A 343 4.48 -16.36 -10.50
CA GLN A 343 4.96 -15.22 -11.29
C GLN A 343 6.13 -15.62 -12.21
N GLU A 344 7.06 -16.44 -11.71
CA GLU A 344 8.16 -16.97 -12.51
C GLU A 344 7.66 -17.84 -13.67
N LYS A 345 6.72 -18.75 -13.40
CA LYS A 345 6.08 -19.56 -14.45
C LYS A 345 5.37 -18.70 -15.50
N VAL A 346 4.69 -17.62 -15.08
CA VAL A 346 4.07 -16.66 -16.01
C VAL A 346 5.13 -15.98 -16.89
N LYS A 347 6.25 -15.54 -16.30
CA LYS A 347 7.39 -14.96 -17.04
C LYS A 347 8.01 -15.96 -18.03
N GLU A 348 8.21 -17.21 -17.62
CA GLU A 348 8.70 -18.28 -18.50
C GLU A 348 7.73 -18.58 -19.65
N ASN A 349 6.44 -18.68 -19.37
CA ASN A 349 5.43 -18.92 -20.38
C ASN A 349 5.36 -17.76 -21.38
N ALA A 350 5.49 -16.51 -20.91
CA ALA A 350 5.59 -15.34 -21.78
C ALA A 350 6.85 -15.39 -22.67
N LYS A 351 8.01 -15.77 -22.11
CA LYS A 351 9.26 -15.97 -22.88
C LYS A 351 9.10 -17.07 -23.94
N LYS A 352 8.53 -18.24 -23.57
CA LYS A 352 8.26 -19.34 -24.51
C LYS A 352 7.34 -18.90 -25.65
N LYS A 353 6.28 -18.15 -25.34
CA LYS A 353 5.36 -17.59 -26.34
C LYS A 353 6.07 -16.61 -27.28
N ASN A 354 6.92 -15.72 -26.76
CA ASN A 354 7.71 -14.79 -27.58
C ASN A 354 8.71 -15.52 -28.48
N ILE A 355 9.37 -16.56 -27.96
CA ILE A 355 10.26 -17.43 -28.75
C ILE A 355 9.47 -18.13 -29.87
N GLN A 356 8.29 -18.66 -29.57
CA GLN A 356 7.43 -19.32 -30.56
C GLN A 356 6.95 -18.34 -31.66
N ILE A 357 6.63 -17.09 -31.29
CA ILE A 357 6.31 -16.02 -32.24
C ILE A 357 7.54 -15.68 -33.12
N LEU A 358 8.72 -15.57 -32.53
CA LEU A 358 9.97 -15.33 -33.25
C LEU A 358 10.29 -16.47 -34.24
N TYR A 359 10.15 -17.73 -33.82
CA TYR A 359 10.29 -18.88 -34.71
C TYR A 359 9.29 -18.82 -35.88
N HIS A 360 8.02 -18.50 -35.62
CA HIS A 360 7.03 -18.35 -36.68
C HIS A 360 7.34 -17.20 -37.66
N LEU A 361 7.90 -16.09 -37.17
CA LEU A 361 8.29 -14.95 -38.01
C LEU A 361 9.53 -15.28 -38.87
N VAL A 362 10.55 -15.91 -38.29
CA VAL A 362 11.78 -16.33 -38.99
C VAL A 362 11.47 -17.37 -40.07
N PHE A 363 10.63 -18.37 -39.79
CA PHE A 363 10.26 -19.37 -40.80
C PHE A 363 9.35 -18.83 -41.91
N ARG A 364 8.66 -17.69 -41.70
CA ARG A 364 7.91 -17.00 -42.77
C ARG A 364 8.84 -16.25 -43.73
N SER A 365 9.96 -15.71 -43.24
CA SER A 365 10.96 -15.02 -44.08
C SER A 365 11.82 -15.95 -44.95
N PHE A 366 11.88 -17.25 -44.65
CA PHE A 366 12.57 -18.26 -45.47
C PHE A 366 11.67 -18.96 -46.51
N LYS A 367 10.40 -18.54 -46.63
CA LYS A 367 9.42 -19.08 -47.61
C LYS A 367 9.11 -18.12 -48.76
N LEU A 368 9.88 -17.05 -48.91
CA LEU A 368 10.01 -16.23 -50.12
C LEU A 368 11.35 -16.56 -50.77
#